data_AF-A0A5N5RC14-F1
#
_entry.id   AF-A0A5N5RC14-F1
#
_cell.length_a   1.000
_cell.length_b   1.000
_cell.length_c   1.000
_cell.angle_alpha   90.00
_cell.angle_beta   90.00
_cell.angle_gamma   90.00
#
_symmetry.space_group_name_H-M   'P 1'
#
loop_
_entity.id
_entity.type
_entity.pdbx_description
1 polymer ?
#
loop_
_entity_poly.entity_id
_entity_poly.type
_entity_poly.pdbx_seq_one_letter_code
_entity_poly.pdbx_strand_id
1 'polypeptide(L)' 'LAKVNPKNREWAADALKAVFGMESRDKALEKAESVARDMESRKLREAAKCLREGIGETTTYLLDDYPREHRRRIRT' A
#
# COMPACT_ATOMS: atom_id res chain seq x y z
N LEU A 1 18.38 -4.42 -12.40
CA LEU A 1 17.49 -3.61 -11.53
C LEU A 1 18.15 -2.26 -11.26
N ALA A 2 17.49 -1.15 -11.57
CA ALA A 2 18.02 0.17 -11.28
C ALA A 2 18.16 0.37 -9.75
N LYS A 3 19.27 0.96 -9.31
CA LYS A 3 19.55 1.17 -7.89
C LYS A 3 18.70 2.34 -7.38
N VAL A 4 17.66 2.05 -6.60
CA VAL A 4 16.81 3.08 -5.98
C VAL A 4 17.55 3.73 -4.80
N ASN A 5 17.38 5.04 -4.60
CA ASN A 5 17.95 5.74 -3.45
C ASN A 5 17.47 5.09 -2.13
N PRO A 6 18.37 4.74 -1.18
CA PRO A 6 18.01 4.11 0.09
C PRO A 6 16.92 4.85 0.87
N LYS A 7 16.94 6.19 0.87
CA LYS A 7 15.93 7.02 1.56
C LYS A 7 14.54 6.86 0.96
N ASN A 8 14.46 6.71 -0.37
CA ASN A 8 13.18 6.48 -1.05
C ASN A 8 12.65 5.08 -0.76
N ARG A 9 13.54 4.09 -0.62
CA ARG A 9 13.19 2.72 -0.26
C ARG A 9 12.65 2.65 1.17
N GLU A 10 13.33 3.27 2.13
CA GLU A 10 12.87 3.33 3.53
C GLU A 10 11.52 4.02 3.64
N TRP A 11 11.39 5.21 3.03
CA TRP A 11 10.12 5.92 2.99
C TRP A 11 8.99 5.09 2.35
N ALA A 12 9.26 4.42 1.22
CA ALA A 12 8.24 3.61 0.54
C ALA A 12 7.79 2.43 1.42
N ALA A 13 8.71 1.81 2.16
CA ALA A 13 8.37 0.75 3.09
C ALA A 13 7.42 1.23 4.20
N ASP A 14 7.72 2.38 4.80
CA ASP A 14 6.86 2.93 5.86
C ASP A 14 5.51 3.44 5.33
N ALA A 15 5.50 4.02 4.12
CA ALA A 15 4.26 4.41 3.45
C ALA A 15 3.35 3.21 3.18
N LEU A 16 3.91 2.08 2.71
CA LEU A 16 3.14 0.85 2.47
C LEU A 16 2.63 0.23 3.78
N LYS A 17 3.44 0.22 4.85
CA LYS A 17 2.95 -0.19 6.18
C LYS A 17 1.76 0.65 6.64
N ALA A 18 1.79 1.96 6.39
CA ALA A 18 0.67 2.84 6.73
C ALA A 18 -0.60 2.50 5.95
N VAL A 19 -0.50 2.10 4.67
CA VAL A 19 -1.64 1.63 3.88
C VAL A 19 -2.23 0.35 4.48
N PHE A 20 -1.40 -0.65 4.78
CA PHE A 20 -1.86 -1.94 5.31
C PHE A 20 -2.27 -1.90 6.79
N GLY A 21 -1.87 -0.87 7.52
CA GLY A 21 -2.33 -0.58 8.88
C GLY A 21 -3.75 -0.03 8.96
N MET A 22 -4.38 0.36 7.84
CA MET A 22 -5.74 0.89 7.84
C MET A 22 -6.77 -0.17 8.23
N GLU A 23 -7.77 0.23 9.03
CA GLU A 23 -8.75 -0.68 9.62
C GLU A 23 -9.86 -1.12 8.66
N SER A 24 -10.18 -0.29 7.66
CA SER A 24 -11.17 -0.58 6.62
C SER A 24 -10.57 -0.53 5.22
N ARG A 25 -11.21 -1.24 4.29
CA ARG A 25 -10.80 -1.27 2.88
C ARG A 25 -10.82 0.13 2.26
N ASP A 26 -11.88 0.90 2.48
CA ASP A 26 -12.01 2.24 1.91
C ASP A 26 -10.89 3.17 2.40
N LYS A 27 -10.53 3.09 3.69
CA LYS A 27 -9.40 3.86 4.23
C LYS A 27 -8.06 3.40 3.67
N ALA A 28 -7.88 2.09 3.46
CA ALA A 28 -6.68 1.57 2.80
C ALA A 28 -6.56 2.07 1.35
N LEU A 29 -7.65 2.08 0.59
CA LEU A 29 -7.69 2.57 -0.80
C LEU A 29 -7.44 4.08 -0.87
N GLU A 30 -8.08 4.87 -0.01
CA GLU A 30 -7.85 6.32 0.12
C GLU A 30 -6.37 6.61 0.43
N LYS A 31 -5.80 5.89 1.41
CA LYS A 31 -4.40 6.03 1.80
C LYS A 31 -3.45 5.62 0.68
N ALA A 32 -3.76 4.54 -0.04
CA ALA A 32 -2.94 4.07 -1.15
C ALA A 32 -2.88 5.09 -2.30
N GLU A 33 -4.00 5.72 -2.63
CA GLU A 33 -4.03 6.78 -3.66
C GLU A 33 -3.21 8.00 -3.23
N SER A 34 -3.27 8.39 -1.95
CA SER A 34 -2.38 9.43 -1.40
C SER A 34 -0.90 9.05 -1.53
N VAL A 35 -0.54 7.81 -1.17
CA VAL A 35 0.85 7.32 -1.28
C VAL A 35 1.31 7.24 -2.73
N ALA A 36 0.42 6.87 -3.66
CA ALA A 36 0.73 6.82 -5.09
C ALA A 36 1.09 8.22 -5.64
N ARG A 37 0.37 9.27 -5.21
CA ARG A 37 0.71 10.66 -5.56
C ARG A 37 2.06 11.09 -4.98
N ASP A 38 2.36 10.71 -3.74
CA ASP A 38 3.67 10.97 -3.15
C ASP A 38 4.79 10.23 -3.91
N MET A 39 4.56 8.99 -4.33
CA MET A 39 5.50 8.23 -5.17
C MET A 39 5.76 8.95 -6.49
N GLU A 40 4.73 9.49 -7.15
CA GLU A 40 4.89 10.29 -8.38
C GLU A 40 5.73 11.54 -8.16
N SER A 41 5.50 12.29 -7.06
CA SER A 41 6.31 13.47 -6.71
C SER A 41 7.79 13.13 -6.47
N ARG A 42 8.07 11.90 -6.00
CA ARG A 42 9.41 11.36 -5.76
C ARG A 42 10.02 10.67 -6.99
N LYS A 43 9.38 10.77 -8.16
CA LYS A 43 9.78 10.14 -9.42
C LYS A 43 9.75 8.60 -9.40
N LEU A 44 8.94 7.99 -8.53
CA LEU A 44 8.73 6.55 -8.40
C LEU A 44 7.47 6.11 -9.19
N ARG A 45 7.39 6.45 -10.48
CA ARG A 45 6.17 6.29 -11.30
C ARG A 45 5.73 4.84 -11.45
N GLU A 46 6.66 3.93 -11.71
CA GLU A 46 6.35 2.49 -11.83
C GLU A 46 5.83 1.89 -10.52
N ALA A 47 6.34 2.38 -9.38
CA ALA A 47 5.84 1.96 -8.06
C ALA A 47 4.41 2.48 -7.82
N ALA A 48 4.14 3.74 -8.19
CA ALA A 48 2.80 4.32 -8.09
C ALA A 48 1.79 3.55 -8.96
N LYS A 49 2.17 3.21 -10.21
CA LYS A 49 1.36 2.40 -11.11
C LYS A 49 1.07 1.01 -10.52
N CYS A 50 2.11 0.30 -10.10
CA CYS A 50 1.98 -1.03 -9.49
C CYS A 50 1.07 -1.00 -8.25
N LEU A 51 1.19 0.03 -7.39
CA LEU A 51 0.33 0.19 -6.22
C LEU A 51 -1.14 0.36 -6.62
N ARG A 52 -1.45 1.24 -7.58
CA ARG A 52 -2.83 1.48 -8.02
C ARG A 52 -3.47 0.24 -8.65
N GLU A 53 -2.71 -0.50 -9.45
CA GLU A 53 -3.18 -1.72 -10.11
C GLU A 53 -3.42 -2.85 -9.09
N GLY A 54 -2.55 -3.00 -8.09
CA GLY A 54 -2.59 -4.13 -7.16
C GLY A 54 -3.38 -3.90 -5.86
N ILE A 55 -3.63 -2.66 -5.44
CA ILE A 55 -4.20 -2.40 -4.10
C ILE A 55 -5.63 -2.94 -3.95
N GLY A 56 -6.41 -2.95 -5.03
CA GLY A 56 -7.77 -3.49 -5.03
C GLY A 56 -7.80 -4.97 -4.66
N GLU A 57 -6.91 -5.76 -5.26
CA GLU A 57 -6.76 -7.19 -4.98
C GLU A 57 -6.15 -7.40 -3.59
N THR A 58 -5.07 -6.68 -3.27
CA THR A 58 -4.34 -6.87 -2.01
C THR A 58 -5.19 -6.55 -0.79
N THR A 59 -6.18 -5.66 -0.89
CA THR A 59 -7.08 -5.29 0.22
C THR A 59 -8.35 -6.14 0.32
N THR A 60 -8.49 -7.19 -0.50
CA THR A 60 -9.67 -8.07 -0.49
C THR A 60 -9.92 -8.73 0.88
N TYR A 61 -8.87 -9.01 1.65
CA TYR A 61 -8.99 -9.58 3.00
C TYR A 61 -9.69 -8.65 4.01
N LEU A 62 -9.91 -7.38 3.67
CA LEU A 62 -10.63 -6.41 4.48
C LEU A 62 -12.14 -6.38 4.21
N LEU A 63 -12.62 -7.13 3.21
CA LEU A 63 -14.05 -7.27 2.95
C LEU A 63 -14.76 -7.92 4.14
N ASP A 64 -16.03 -7.59 4.35
CA ASP A 64 -16.83 -8.10 5.46
C ASP A 64 -17.05 -9.61 5.39
N ASP A 65 -17.07 -10.17 4.17
CA ASP A 65 -17.18 -11.62 3.93
C ASP A 65 -15.92 -12.39 4.35
N TYR A 66 -14.81 -11.70 4.66
CA TYR A 66 -13.54 -12.32 5.06
C TYR A 66 -13.37 -12.28 6.60
N PRO A 67 -13.11 -13.42 7.27
CA PRO A 67 -13.00 -13.49 8.72
C PRO A 67 -11.97 -12.51 9.29
N ARG A 68 -12.34 -11.77 10.34
CA ARG A 68 -11.46 -10.77 10.98
C ARG A 68 -10.17 -11.37 11.52
N GLU A 69 -10.18 -12.63 11.94
CA GLU A 69 -9.00 -13.36 12.44
C GLU A 69 -7.88 -13.45 11.39
N HIS A 70 -8.24 -13.54 10.10
CA HIS A 70 -7.27 -13.61 9.00
C HIS A 70 -6.58 -12.26 8.76
N ARG A 71 -7.22 -11.15 9.14
CA ARG A 71 -6.70 -9.79 8.92
C ARG A 71 -5.42 -9.54 9.72
N ARG A 72 -5.31 -10.08 10.93
CA ARG A 72 -4.12 -9.88 11.79
C ARG A 72 -2.90 -10.62 11.25
N ARG A 73 -3.08 -11.84 10.76
CA ARG A 73 -2.00 -12.72 10.26
C ARG A 73 -1.39 -12.27 8.93
N ILE A 74 -2.16 -11.52 8.12
CA ILE A 74 -1.70 -11.00 6.82
C ILE A 74 -0.94 -9.67 7.00
N ARG A 75 -1.24 -8.89 8.05
CA ARG A 75 -0.62 -7.58 8.30
C ARG A 75 0.71 -7.65 9.06
N THR A 76 0.98 -8.73 9.79
CA THR A 76 2.18 -8.94 10.63
C THR A 76 3.00 -10.10 10.13
#